data_AF-A0A379WIR4-F1
#
_entry.id   AF-A0A379WIR4-F1
#
_cell.length_a   1.000
_cell.length_b   1.000
_cell.length_c   1.000
_cell.angle_alpha   90.00
_cell.angle_beta   90.00
_cell.angle_gamma   90.00
#
_symmetry.space_group_name_H-M   'P 1'
#
loop_
_entity.id
_entity.type
_entity.pdbx_description
1 polymer ?
#
loop_
_entity_poly.entity_id
_entity_poly.type
_entity_poly.pdbx_seq_one_letter_code
_entity_poly.pdbx_strand_id
1 'polypeptide(L)' 'MVSIWNRGQDSFTIEPGERIAQMVFVPVVQPNLIWWKHLTPPNVARAASVILAVSKFYASP' A
#
# COMPACT_ATOMS: atom_id res chain seq x y z
N MET A 1 17.75 12.97 -2.52
CA MET A 1 16.87 14.07 -2.08
C MET A 1 15.79 13.48 -1.18
N VAL A 2 15.40 14.17 -0.10
CA VAL A 2 14.33 13.74 0.82
C VAL A 2 13.19 14.74 0.70
N SER A 3 11.98 14.30 0.33
CA SER A 3 10.80 15.17 0.31
C SER A 3 10.27 15.37 1.72
N ILE A 4 9.96 16.61 2.09
CA ILE A 4 9.52 16.98 3.44
C ILE A 4 8.16 17.65 3.34
N TRP A 5 7.23 17.22 4.18
CA TRP A 5 5.93 17.85 4.32
C TRP A 5 5.71 18.27 5.77
N ASN A 6 5.55 19.58 5.97
CA ASN A 6 5.13 20.15 7.25
C ASN A 6 3.60 20.01 7.40
N ARG A 7 3.14 19.22 8.38
CA ARG A 7 1.70 19.06 8.71
C ARG A 7 1.17 20.13 9.68
N GLY A 8 2.04 20.98 10.22
CA GLY A 8 1.69 22.11 11.07
C GLY A 8 1.11 23.28 10.27
N GLN A 9 0.55 24.25 10.98
CA GLN A 9 0.06 25.51 10.39
C GLN A 9 1.12 26.61 10.36
N ASP A 10 2.18 26.46 11.18
CA ASP A 10 3.27 27.43 11.29
C ASP A 10 4.48 27.04 10.43
N SER A 11 5.32 28.01 10.11
CA SER A 11 6.57 27.78 9.37
C SER A 11 7.57 26.98 10.20
N PHE A 12 8.34 26.13 9.52
CA PHE A 12 9.39 25.32 10.12
C PHE A 12 10.67 25.45 9.29
N THR A 13 11.76 25.87 9.93
CA THR A 13 13.08 26.00 9.33
C THR A 13 13.93 24.80 9.72
N ILE A 14 14.62 24.22 8.74
CA ILE A 14 15.55 23.11 8.95
C ILE A 14 16.96 23.66 8.82
N GLU A 15 17.76 23.52 9.86
CA GLU A 15 19.14 24.01 9.86
C GLU A 15 20.10 22.95 9.28
N PRO A 16 21.23 23.37 8.66
CA PRO A 16 22.22 22.44 8.16
C PRO A 16 22.77 21.52 9.27
N GLY A 17 22.71 20.21 9.03
CA GLY A 17 23.18 19.19 9.98
C GLY A 17 22.08 18.59 10.86
N GLU A 18 20.85 19.08 10.81
CA GLU A 18 19.73 18.47 11.53
C GLU A 18 19.37 17.08 10.99
N ARG A 19 19.02 16.17 11.90
CA ARG A 19 18.55 14.82 11.54
C ARG A 19 17.06 14.86 11.20
N ILE A 20 16.75 14.85 9.91
CA ILE A 20 15.38 15.02 9.39
C ILE A 20 14.71 13.73 8.91
N ALA A 21 15.46 12.65 8.71
CA ALA A 21 14.95 11.35 8.27
C ALA A 21 15.91 10.22 8.64
N GLN A 22 15.46 8.97 8.48
CA GLN A 22 16.27 7.76 8.62
C GLN A 22 16.02 6.81 7.45
N MET A 23 17.09 6.17 6.96
CA MET A 23 17.00 5.12 5.96
C MET A 23 16.98 3.75 6.64
N VAL A 24 16.10 2.87 6.19
CA VAL A 24 15.97 1.48 6.67
C VAL A 24 15.99 0.55 5.46
N PHE A 25 16.70 -0.56 5.57
CA PHE A 25 16.75 -1.61 4.56
C PHE A 25 15.83 -2.76 4.94
N VAL A 26 14.92 -3.13 4.05
CA VAL A 26 13.95 -4.21 4.25
C VAL A 26 13.93 -5.08 2.99
N PRO A 27 13.96 -6.41 3.10
CA PRO A 27 13.81 -7.29 1.93
C PRO A 27 12.40 -7.13 1.34
N VAL A 28 12.33 -7.06 0.02
CA VAL A 28 11.06 -7.01 -0.73
C VAL A 28 10.99 -8.22 -1.66
N VAL A 29 9.81 -8.84 -1.74
CA VAL A 29 9.53 -9.93 -2.68
C VAL A 29 8.73 -9.37 -3.85
N GLN A 30 9.10 -9.76 -5.07
CA GLN A 30 8.33 -9.42 -6.26
C GLN A 30 7.06 -10.28 -6.33
N PRO A 31 5.86 -9.68 -6.37
CA PRO A 31 4.62 -10.45 -6.45
C PRO A 31 4.46 -11.08 -7.84
N ASN A 32 4.01 -12.33 -7.88
CA ASN A 32 3.51 -12.94 -9.10
C ASN A 32 2.01 -12.60 -9.24
N LEU A 33 1.66 -11.89 -10.31
CA LEU A 33 0.27 -11.59 -10.62
C LEU A 33 -0.37 -12.78 -11.34
N ILE A 34 -1.15 -13.55 -10.60
CA ILE A 34 -2.02 -14.61 -11.15
C ILE A 34 -3.48 -14.22 -11.01
N TRP A 35 -4.31 -14.69 -11.94
CA TRP A 35 -5.75 -14.44 -11.89
C TRP A 35 -6.38 -15.06 -10.64
N TRP A 36 -7.34 -14.36 -10.06
CA TRP A 36 -8.06 -14.78 -8.85
C TRP A 36 -8.61 -16.21 -8.90
N LYS A 37 -9.05 -16.67 -10.07
CA LYS A 37 -9.57 -18.04 -10.25
C LYS A 37 -8.52 -19.13 -9.94
N HIS A 38 -7.24 -18.77 -9.90
CA HIS A 38 -6.12 -19.66 -9.59
C HIS A 38 -5.53 -19.42 -8.19
N LEU A 39 -6.13 -18.54 -7.36
CA LEU A 39 -5.63 -18.13 -6.04
C LEU A 39 -6.24 -18.88 -4.84
N THR A 40 -7.27 -19.72 -5.02
CA THR A 40 -7.99 -20.35 -3.89
C THR A 40 -7.59 -21.81 -3.63
N PRO A 41 -6.86 -22.10 -2.54
CA PRO A 41 -6.95 -23.38 -1.86
C PRO A 41 -8.25 -23.45 -1.01
N PRO A 42 -8.82 -24.66 -0.79
CA PRO A 42 -10.18 -24.85 -0.26
C PRO A 42 -10.43 -24.29 1.16
N ASN A 43 -9.38 -23.94 1.90
CA ASN A 43 -9.40 -23.59 3.31
C ASN A 43 -9.32 -22.08 3.63
N VAL A 44 -9.20 -21.18 2.63
CA VAL A 44 -9.06 -19.72 2.86
C VAL A 44 -10.14 -18.87 2.15
N ALA A 45 -11.10 -19.49 1.46
CA ALA A 45 -12.06 -18.80 0.61
C ALA A 45 -13.09 -17.88 1.32
N ARG A 46 -13.10 -17.77 2.66
CA ARG A 46 -14.18 -17.09 3.40
C ARG A 46 -14.00 -15.59 3.67
N ALA A 47 -12.86 -14.98 3.34
CA ALA A 47 -12.66 -13.53 3.54
C ALA A 47 -13.08 -12.65 2.34
N ALA A 48 -13.62 -13.23 1.27
CA ALA A 48 -13.85 -12.55 -0.01
C ALA A 48 -15.22 -11.85 -0.16
N SER A 49 -15.97 -11.60 0.92
CA SER A 49 -17.31 -11.00 0.85
C SER A 49 -17.29 -9.55 0.36
N VAL A 50 -16.21 -8.80 0.64
CA VAL A 50 -16.10 -7.37 0.29
C VAL A 50 -15.64 -7.16 -1.16
N ILE A 51 -14.80 -8.05 -1.70
CA ILE A 51 -14.23 -7.91 -3.05
C ILE A 51 -15.22 -8.40 -4.12
N LEU A 52 -16.05 -9.42 -3.83
CA LEU A 52 -17.04 -9.92 -4.79
C LEU A 52 -18.20 -8.95 -5.04
N ALA A 53 -18.53 -8.09 -4.07
CA ALA A 53 -19.60 -7.11 -4.21
C ALA A 53 -19.23 -6.01 -5.22
N VAL A 54 -17.96 -5.59 -5.23
CA VAL A 54 -17.47 -4.54 -6.15
C VAL A 54 -17.31 -5.08 -7.57
N SER A 55 -16.86 -6.34 -7.75
CA SER A 55 -16.67 -6.90 -9.09
C SER A 55 -17.98 -7.20 -9.80
N LYS A 56 -19.07 -7.50 -9.08
CA LYS A 56 -20.41 -7.64 -9.68
C LYS A 56 -20.99 -6.30 -10.12
N PHE A 57 -20.57 -5.19 -9.52
CA PHE A 57 -21.04 -3.84 -9.89
C PHE A 57 -20.42 -3.33 -11.19
N TYR A 58 -19.19 -3.76 -11.51
CA TYR A 58 -18.48 -3.38 -12.76
C TYR A 58 -18.68 -4.36 -13.93
N ALA A 59 -19.39 -5.47 -13.72
CA ALA A 59 -19.55 -6.53 -14.72
C ALA A 59 -20.99 -6.69 -15.26
N SER A 60 -21.90 -5.75 -14.95
CA SER A 60 -23.18 -5.64 -15.68
C SER A 60 -23.00 -4.71 -16.88
N PRO A 61 -23.56 -5.04 -18.05
CA PRO A 61 -23.57 -4.15 -19.22
C PRO A 61 -24.38 -2.87 -18.97
#